data_AF-A0AAV7DDU4-F1
#
_entry.id   AF-A0AAV7DDU4-F1
#
_cell.length_a   1.000
_cell.length_b   1.000
_cell.length_c   1.000
_cell.angle_alpha   90.00
_cell.angle_beta   90.00
_cell.angle_gamma   90.00
#
_symmetry.space_group_name_H-M   'P 1'
#
loop_
_entity.id
_entity.type
_entity.pdbx_description
1 polymer ?
#
loop_
_entity_poly.entity_id
_entity_poly.type
_entity_poly.pdbx_seq_one_letter_code
_entity_poly.pdbx_strand_id
1 'polypeptide(L)'
;MTNLLLEGMYTSRQEMLHYRQRTRAPPLSFFRDGSGRPRGDEDRFRFGRESSFQWNSENNFIYYIEDEDDDLEELKWAEKEEKRLDGWKKQFIATRDHGSEDEDTHLLSPSFFGKSRSNLLHINVGGTSYYISYIVAASYPKTRIGRLATYTDRQRKLDLCDDYNPVEDVYFFDRDPAIFHHIYNFYRTGVLWVRDELCPRSFLEEINYWGVRVKHTPRCCRISFEERQDELNEQLKVQRELRAEMETEENEELFRGMLYGPLRRHIWNLMEKPFSSVTAKGMAVASSFFVLISVVAMTLNTVEDMQYRNSFGVANGRPYLEHVETLCIAFFTLEYVLRIISTPDIQRFVRSVLNAVDLIAILPLYLQMLIETLSEENDGGKRSSHEQEIEAVGRVGKVGQVLRIMRLMRIFRILKLARHSTGLRAFGFTLRQCYQQVGCLLLFIAMGIFSFSAMVYTVEHDVSGTNFTSIPHAWWWAAVSISTVGYGDTYPETHLGRLFAFLCIAFGIILNGMPISILYNKFSDYYSKLKSYEYTTVRKKRGKVNFTGRAMKKVSECYTGVPTQYLPGHH
;
A
#
# COMPACT_ATOMS: atom_id res chain seq x y z
N MET A 1 30.49 0.47 -21.57
CA MET A 1 29.52 0.31 -20.47
C MET A 1 29.15 1.65 -19.81
N THR A 2 30.09 2.58 -19.62
CA THR A 2 29.84 3.94 -19.11
C THR A 2 29.08 4.86 -20.08
N ASN A 3 29.30 4.75 -21.39
CA ASN A 3 28.57 5.58 -22.39
C ASN A 3 27.09 5.19 -22.55
N LEU A 4 26.74 3.90 -22.39
CA LEU A 4 25.35 3.42 -22.43
C LEU A 4 24.54 3.86 -21.20
N LEU A 5 25.19 4.00 -20.04
CA LEU A 5 24.56 4.54 -18.83
C LEU A 5 24.32 6.06 -18.93
N LEU A 6 25.23 6.79 -19.59
CA LEU A 6 25.07 8.23 -19.83
C LEU A 6 23.97 8.53 -20.86
N GLU A 7 23.85 7.74 -21.92
CA GLU A 7 22.76 7.87 -22.90
C GLU A 7 21.39 7.53 -22.31
N GLY A 8 21.31 6.50 -21.45
CA GLY A 8 20.07 6.15 -20.72
C GLY A 8 19.62 7.21 -19.71
N MET A 9 20.58 7.91 -19.08
CA MET A 9 20.29 9.03 -18.19
C MET A 9 19.86 10.30 -18.95
N TYR A 10 20.38 10.53 -20.15
CA TYR A 10 20.01 11.69 -20.98
C TYR A 10 18.60 11.54 -21.57
N THR A 11 18.24 10.33 -22.04
CA THR A 11 16.90 10.01 -22.55
C THR A 11 15.84 10.07 -21.44
N SER A 12 16.12 9.51 -20.25
CA SER A 12 15.20 9.62 -19.08
C SER A 12 14.97 11.07 -18.63
N ARG A 13 15.96 11.95 -18.80
CA ARG A 13 15.84 13.37 -18.45
C ARG A 13 15.02 14.16 -19.48
N GLN A 14 15.09 13.79 -20.76
CA GLN A 14 14.24 14.36 -21.81
C GLN A 14 12.79 13.89 -21.68
N GLU A 15 12.54 12.63 -21.34
CA GLU A 15 11.19 12.11 -21.08
C GLU A 15 10.54 12.75 -19.84
N MET A 16 11.30 12.97 -18.75
CA MET A 16 10.81 13.72 -17.59
C MET A 16 10.49 15.19 -17.91
N LEU A 17 11.24 15.83 -18.81
CA LEU A 17 10.95 17.20 -19.25
C LEU A 17 9.71 17.26 -20.16
N HIS A 18 9.50 16.26 -21.01
CA HIS A 18 8.31 16.13 -21.85
C HIS A 18 7.04 15.84 -21.02
N TYR A 19 7.15 15.02 -19.97
CA TYR A 19 6.07 14.76 -19.01
C TYR A 19 5.70 16.01 -18.19
N ARG A 20 6.70 16.83 -17.83
CA ARG A 20 6.50 18.10 -17.10
C ARG A 20 5.93 19.23 -17.97
N GLN A 21 6.06 19.14 -19.29
CA GLN A 21 5.41 20.05 -20.24
C GLN A 21 3.94 19.65 -20.52
N ARG A 22 3.58 18.36 -20.48
CA ARG A 22 2.19 17.89 -20.62
C ARG A 22 1.30 18.13 -19.38
N THR A 23 1.89 18.37 -18.21
CA THR A 23 1.17 18.54 -16.93
C THR A 23 1.00 20.00 -16.48
N ARG A 24 1.39 20.98 -17.30
CA ARG A 24 1.02 22.38 -17.07
C ARG A 24 -0.32 22.69 -17.74
N ALA A 25 -1.39 22.70 -16.94
CA ALA A 25 -2.59 23.44 -17.29
C ALA A 25 -2.19 24.91 -17.54
N PRO A 26 -2.73 25.58 -18.58
CA PRO A 26 -2.49 27.01 -18.77
C PRO A 26 -3.11 27.78 -17.58
N PRO A 27 -2.52 28.91 -17.17
CA PRO A 27 -3.17 29.78 -16.20
C PRO A 27 -4.46 30.31 -16.82
N LEU A 28 -5.58 30.16 -16.11
CA LEU A 28 -6.85 30.83 -16.42
C LEU A 28 -6.59 32.33 -16.54
N SER A 29 -6.57 32.81 -17.78
CA SER A 29 -6.56 34.22 -18.12
C SER A 29 -7.89 34.83 -17.66
N PHE A 30 -7.84 35.63 -16.60
CA PHE A 30 -8.88 36.57 -16.23
C PHE A 30 -9.18 37.45 -17.45
N PHE A 31 -10.33 37.23 -18.10
CA PHE A 31 -10.91 38.24 -18.97
C PHE A 31 -11.38 39.38 -18.08
N ARG A 32 -10.61 40.47 -18.11
CA ARG A 32 -10.97 41.78 -17.58
C ARG A 32 -11.78 42.46 -18.66
N ASP A 33 -13.10 42.40 -18.55
CA ASP A 33 -13.96 43.35 -19.23
C ASP A 33 -14.80 44.07 -18.17
N GLY A 34 -14.85 45.39 -18.25
CA GLY A 34 -15.41 46.23 -17.20
C GLY A 34 -14.81 47.63 -17.16
N SER A 35 -15.16 48.43 -18.15
CA SER A 35 -15.29 49.88 -18.03
C SER A 35 -16.16 50.22 -16.80
N GLY A 36 -15.76 51.26 -16.08
CA GLY A 36 -16.32 51.56 -14.75
C GLY A 36 -17.72 52.17 -14.74
N ARG A 37 -18.46 51.90 -13.64
CA ARG A 37 -18.94 52.90 -12.65
C ARG A 37 -19.76 52.20 -11.54
N PRO A 38 -19.79 52.74 -10.30
CA PRO A 38 -20.43 52.10 -9.15
C PRO A 38 -21.84 52.64 -8.89
N ARG A 39 -22.75 51.74 -8.47
CA ARG A 39 -23.93 51.96 -7.59
C ARG A 39 -24.11 50.63 -6.85
N GLY A 40 -24.05 50.52 -5.53
CA GLY A 40 -24.83 51.27 -4.56
C GLY A 40 -26.18 50.58 -4.42
N ASP A 41 -26.27 49.53 -3.59
CA ASP A 41 -27.26 49.43 -2.52
C ASP A 41 -27.18 48.08 -1.78
N GLU A 42 -27.45 48.19 -0.49
CA GLU A 42 -27.46 47.18 0.55
C GLU A 42 -28.54 46.12 0.26
N ASP A 43 -28.25 44.84 0.49
CA ASP A 43 -29.20 44.05 1.28
C ASP A 43 -28.60 42.84 1.99
N ARG A 44 -29.00 42.80 3.25
CA ARG A 44 -28.62 41.98 4.39
C ARG A 44 -29.09 40.53 4.23
N PHE A 45 -28.19 39.54 4.17
CA PHE A 45 -28.52 38.13 4.42
C PHE A 45 -27.75 37.55 5.61
N ARG A 46 -28.54 36.97 6.53
CA ARG A 46 -28.16 36.42 7.83
C ARG A 46 -27.34 35.14 7.69
N PHE A 47 -26.28 35.05 8.49
CA PHE A 47 -25.58 33.82 8.82
C PHE A 47 -26.51 32.82 9.52
N GLY A 48 -26.60 31.61 8.96
CA GLY A 48 -27.28 30.46 9.53
C GLY A 48 -26.30 29.30 9.77
N ARG A 49 -25.82 29.21 11.01
CA ARG A 49 -25.52 28.02 11.82
C ARG A 49 -24.61 26.91 11.21
N GLU A 50 -23.40 26.84 11.77
CA GLU A 50 -22.51 25.68 11.75
C GLU A 50 -23.24 24.42 12.28
N SER A 51 -23.19 23.34 11.51
CA SER A 51 -23.43 21.98 12.00
C SER A 51 -22.22 21.12 11.65
N SER A 52 -21.54 20.71 12.71
CA SER A 52 -20.44 19.74 12.77
C SER A 52 -20.75 18.45 12.00
N PHE A 53 -19.95 18.14 10.98
CA PHE A 53 -19.94 16.81 10.35
C PHE A 53 -19.06 15.86 11.17
N GLN A 54 -19.71 14.93 11.87
CA GLN A 54 -19.08 13.86 12.63
C GLN A 54 -18.84 12.67 11.69
N TRP A 55 -17.58 12.31 11.46
CA TRP A 55 -17.22 11.10 10.72
C TRP A 55 -17.59 9.88 11.57
N ASN A 56 -18.55 9.09 11.09
CA ASN A 56 -18.81 7.78 11.70
C ASN A 56 -17.93 6.74 10.99
N SER A 57 -17.01 6.19 11.77
CA SER A 57 -16.13 5.08 11.42
C SER A 57 -16.86 3.77 11.71
N GLU A 58 -17.39 3.09 10.72
CA GLU A 58 -17.70 1.66 10.83
C GLU A 58 -17.78 1.02 9.44
N ASN A 59 -16.96 -0.01 9.27
CA ASN A 59 -16.85 -0.84 8.07
C ASN A 59 -18.16 -1.58 7.82
N ASN A 60 -18.57 -1.67 6.56
CA ASN A 60 -19.26 -2.87 6.08
C ASN A 60 -18.77 -3.19 4.66
N PHE A 61 -17.95 -4.24 4.53
CA PHE A 61 -17.55 -4.80 3.25
C PHE A 61 -18.68 -5.71 2.78
N ILE A 62 -19.48 -5.23 1.83
CA ILE A 62 -20.46 -6.07 1.13
C ILE A 62 -19.73 -6.73 -0.03
N TYR A 63 -19.39 -8.02 0.14
CA TYR A 63 -19.22 -8.90 -1.01
C TYR A 63 -20.61 -9.08 -1.62
N TYR A 64 -20.83 -8.50 -2.81
CA TYR A 64 -22.04 -8.75 -3.57
C TYR A 64 -21.93 -10.14 -4.19
N ILE A 65 -22.56 -11.13 -3.57
CA ILE A 65 -23.00 -12.33 -4.26
C ILE A 65 -24.27 -11.88 -5.00
N GLU A 66 -24.22 -11.89 -6.34
CA GLU A 66 -25.37 -11.59 -7.19
C GLU A 66 -26.35 -12.78 -7.08
N ASP A 67 -27.49 -12.57 -6.43
CA ASP A 67 -28.54 -13.59 -6.33
C ASP A 67 -29.21 -13.77 -7.71
N GLU A 68 -29.05 -14.95 -8.32
CA GLU A 68 -29.61 -15.32 -9.64
C GLU A 68 -31.15 -15.20 -9.71
N ASP A 69 -31.82 -15.18 -8.55
CA ASP A 69 -33.28 -15.05 -8.43
C ASP A 69 -33.80 -13.66 -8.85
N ASP A 70 -32.96 -12.63 -8.73
CA ASP A 70 -33.29 -11.22 -8.99
C ASP A 70 -33.41 -10.93 -10.51
N ASP A 71 -32.72 -11.72 -11.34
CA ASP A 71 -32.70 -11.62 -12.81
C ASP A 71 -33.92 -12.31 -13.46
N LEU A 72 -34.46 -13.37 -12.84
CA LEU A 72 -35.65 -14.08 -13.34
C LEU A 72 -36.94 -13.26 -13.13
N GLU A 73 -37.03 -12.50 -12.03
CA GLU A 73 -38.12 -11.55 -11.81
C GLU A 73 -38.03 -10.32 -12.73
N GLU A 74 -36.82 -9.84 -13.02
CA GLU A 74 -36.58 -8.68 -13.90
C GLU A 74 -36.98 -8.99 -15.35
N LEU A 75 -36.71 -10.21 -15.85
CA LEU A 75 -37.18 -10.68 -17.17
C LEU A 75 -38.71 -10.84 -17.24
N LYS A 76 -39.33 -11.42 -16.22
CA LYS A 76 -40.80 -11.56 -16.15
C LYS A 76 -41.50 -10.21 -16.03
N TRP A 77 -40.89 -9.25 -15.34
CA TRP A 77 -41.42 -7.89 -15.24
C TRP A 77 -41.27 -7.13 -16.56
N ALA A 78 -40.11 -7.23 -17.23
CA ALA A 78 -39.87 -6.60 -18.53
C ALA A 78 -40.86 -7.11 -19.61
N GLU A 79 -41.12 -8.42 -19.66
CA GLU A 79 -42.09 -9.01 -20.60
C GLU A 79 -43.54 -8.58 -20.30
N LYS A 80 -43.87 -8.40 -19.00
CA LYS A 80 -45.18 -7.91 -18.55
C LYS A 80 -45.38 -6.43 -18.89
N GLU A 81 -44.33 -5.63 -18.79
CA GLU A 81 -44.37 -4.19 -19.04
C GLU A 81 -44.28 -3.86 -20.54
N GLU A 82 -43.59 -4.68 -21.35
CA GLU A 82 -43.63 -4.61 -22.82
C GLU A 82 -45.06 -4.84 -23.35
N LYS A 83 -45.77 -5.84 -22.81
CA LYS A 83 -47.19 -6.08 -23.09
C LYS A 83 -48.08 -4.91 -22.63
N ARG A 84 -47.71 -4.23 -21.53
CA ARG A 84 -48.42 -3.06 -21.02
C ARG A 84 -48.18 -1.82 -21.89
N LEU A 85 -46.95 -1.60 -22.35
CA LEU A 85 -46.55 -0.53 -23.27
C LEU A 85 -47.18 -0.71 -24.67
N ASP A 86 -47.31 -1.95 -25.15
CA ASP A 86 -48.06 -2.25 -26.38
C ASP A 86 -49.58 -2.02 -26.21
N GLY A 87 -50.13 -2.29 -25.03
CA GLY A 87 -51.50 -1.91 -24.67
C GLY A 87 -51.71 -0.39 -24.70
N TRP A 88 -50.76 0.36 -24.14
CA TRP A 88 -50.77 1.82 -24.17
C TRP A 88 -50.60 2.37 -25.59
N LYS A 89 -49.72 1.80 -26.43
CA LYS A 89 -49.58 2.17 -27.85
C LYS A 89 -50.87 1.94 -28.64
N LYS A 90 -51.56 0.81 -28.44
CA LYS A 90 -52.84 0.50 -29.10
C LYS A 90 -53.95 1.46 -28.67
N GLN A 91 -54.01 1.81 -27.39
CA GLN A 91 -54.99 2.76 -26.87
C GLN A 91 -54.73 4.22 -27.33
N PHE A 92 -53.46 4.55 -27.61
CA PHE A 92 -53.05 5.85 -28.16
C PHE A 92 -53.27 5.98 -29.68
N ILE A 93 -53.19 4.88 -30.43
CA ILE A 93 -53.53 4.86 -31.86
C ILE A 93 -55.04 4.92 -32.05
N ALA A 94 -55.82 4.22 -31.21
CA ALA A 94 -57.28 4.25 -31.25
C ALA A 94 -57.90 5.64 -30.95
N THR A 95 -57.20 6.49 -30.21
CA THR A 95 -57.63 7.87 -29.94
C THR A 95 -57.27 8.86 -31.05
N ARG A 96 -56.60 8.42 -32.13
CA ARG A 96 -56.26 9.24 -33.30
C ARG A 96 -57.15 9.04 -34.52
N ASP A 97 -57.92 7.94 -34.59
CA ASP A 97 -58.73 7.54 -35.75
C ASP A 97 -60.25 7.80 -35.60
N HIS A 98 -60.70 8.47 -34.53
CA HIS A 98 -62.09 8.93 -34.40
C HIS A 98 -62.15 10.45 -34.38
N GLY A 99 -62.16 11.04 -35.57
CA GLY A 99 -62.33 12.47 -35.76
C GLY A 99 -62.76 12.81 -37.19
N SER A 100 -64.00 12.50 -37.55
CA SER A 100 -64.73 13.18 -38.62
C SER A 100 -66.24 12.91 -38.52
N GLU A 101 -67.03 13.98 -38.64
CA GLU A 101 -68.49 14.06 -38.88
C GLU A 101 -69.38 13.99 -37.63
N ASP A 102 -69.70 15.15 -37.04
CA ASP A 102 -71.02 15.82 -37.21
C ASP A 102 -71.23 17.02 -36.26
N GLU A 103 -71.96 18.01 -36.77
CA GLU A 103 -72.37 19.29 -36.15
C GLU A 103 -73.40 19.09 -35.02
N ASP A 104 -73.26 19.81 -33.90
CA ASP A 104 -74.19 20.88 -33.49
C ASP A 104 -74.04 21.35 -32.02
N THR A 105 -74.33 22.64 -31.87
CA THR A 105 -74.22 23.57 -30.73
C THR A 105 -74.91 23.12 -29.44
N HIS A 106 -74.27 23.27 -28.26
CA HIS A 106 -74.78 24.03 -27.10
C HIS A 106 -73.79 24.06 -25.91
N LEU A 107 -73.66 25.26 -25.34
CA LEU A 107 -72.81 25.69 -24.23
C LEU A 107 -72.88 24.81 -22.97
N LEU A 108 -71.71 24.46 -22.43
CA LEU A 108 -71.37 24.48 -21.00
C LEU A 108 -69.87 24.12 -20.83
N SER A 109 -69.06 25.10 -20.43
CA SER A 109 -67.73 24.83 -19.85
C SER A 109 -67.92 24.29 -18.43
N PRO A 110 -67.06 23.37 -17.96
CA PRO A 110 -65.96 23.86 -17.13
C PRO A 110 -64.61 23.18 -17.44
N SER A 111 -63.64 24.04 -17.76
CA SER A 111 -62.24 23.99 -17.31
C SER A 111 -61.81 22.77 -16.48
N PHE A 112 -61.11 21.80 -17.09
CA PHE A 112 -60.15 20.92 -16.38
C PHE A 112 -59.13 20.18 -17.28
N PHE A 113 -58.76 20.74 -18.44
CA PHE A 113 -57.65 20.21 -19.25
C PHE A 113 -56.58 21.26 -19.48
N GLY A 114 -55.72 21.44 -18.47
CA GLY A 114 -54.52 22.26 -18.54
C GLY A 114 -53.31 21.45 -18.99
N LYS A 115 -52.72 21.88 -20.11
CA LYS A 115 -51.39 21.58 -20.68
C LYS A 115 -51.07 20.12 -21.02
N SER A 116 -50.86 19.90 -22.32
CA SER A 116 -50.06 18.79 -22.88
C SER A 116 -48.80 18.60 -22.03
N ARG A 117 -48.77 17.56 -21.21
CA ARG A 117 -47.56 17.17 -20.47
C ARG A 117 -46.53 16.83 -21.52
N SER A 118 -45.46 17.61 -21.62
CA SER A 118 -44.30 17.22 -22.42
C SER A 118 -43.90 15.81 -21.96
N ASN A 119 -43.81 14.87 -22.89
CA ASN A 119 -43.40 13.48 -22.63
C ASN A 119 -41.94 13.34 -22.13
N LEU A 120 -41.32 14.46 -21.73
CA LEU A 120 -39.94 14.63 -21.33
C LEU A 120 -39.90 15.06 -19.85
N LEU A 121 -39.05 14.37 -19.09
CA LEU A 121 -38.64 14.68 -17.74
C LEU A 121 -37.46 15.65 -17.81
N HIS A 122 -37.62 16.85 -17.23
CA HIS A 122 -36.59 17.87 -17.18
C HIS A 122 -35.79 17.74 -15.87
N ILE A 123 -34.50 17.47 -16.00
CA ILE A 123 -33.59 17.22 -14.90
C ILE A 123 -32.43 18.21 -14.99
N ASN A 124 -32.09 18.86 -13.88
CA ASN A 124 -30.90 19.68 -13.76
C ASN A 124 -29.90 18.98 -12.83
N VAL A 125 -28.70 18.70 -13.33
CA VAL A 125 -27.62 18.10 -12.53
C VAL A 125 -26.45 19.07 -12.50
N GLY A 126 -26.08 19.55 -11.30
CA GLY A 126 -24.93 20.46 -11.12
C GLY A 126 -24.99 21.72 -11.99
N GLY A 127 -26.19 22.22 -12.29
CA GLY A 127 -26.42 23.39 -13.16
C GLY A 127 -26.60 23.07 -14.65
N THR A 128 -26.45 21.82 -15.09
CA THR A 128 -26.64 21.40 -16.49
C THR A 128 -28.00 20.73 -16.69
N SER A 129 -28.79 21.21 -17.67
CA SER A 129 -30.11 20.65 -17.99
C SER A 129 -30.04 19.44 -18.93
N TYR A 130 -30.81 18.41 -18.59
CA TYR A 130 -31.00 17.17 -19.35
C TYR A 130 -32.50 16.88 -19.53
N TYR A 131 -32.85 16.28 -20.67
CA TYR A 131 -34.23 15.94 -21.02
C TYR A 131 -34.33 14.46 -21.35
N ILE A 132 -35.05 13.68 -20.54
CA ILE A 132 -35.21 12.23 -20.73
C ILE A 132 -36.69 11.91 -20.93
N SER A 133 -37.05 11.09 -21.92
CA SER A 133 -38.45 10.67 -22.10
C SER A 133 -38.94 9.87 -20.89
N TYR A 134 -40.16 10.14 -20.42
CA TYR A 134 -40.77 9.38 -19.31
C TYR A 134 -40.81 7.87 -19.60
N ILE A 135 -41.06 7.49 -20.86
CA ILE A 135 -41.11 6.09 -21.29
C ILE A 135 -39.74 5.43 -21.16
N VAL A 136 -38.69 6.14 -21.55
CA VAL A 136 -37.30 5.64 -21.51
C VAL A 136 -36.76 5.59 -20.08
N ALA A 137 -37.12 6.56 -19.24
CA ALA A 137 -36.80 6.48 -17.81
C ALA A 137 -37.51 5.30 -17.15
N ALA A 138 -38.80 5.08 -17.47
CA ALA A 138 -39.60 4.01 -16.91
C ALA A 138 -39.15 2.59 -17.30
N SER A 139 -38.39 2.42 -18.39
CA SER A 139 -37.83 1.11 -18.75
C SER A 139 -36.78 0.59 -17.75
N TYR A 140 -36.27 1.46 -16.88
CA TYR A 140 -35.32 1.10 -15.83
C TYR A 140 -35.85 1.50 -14.44
N PRO A 141 -36.95 0.91 -13.95
CA PRO A 141 -37.67 1.38 -12.76
C PRO A 141 -36.86 1.32 -11.46
N LYS A 142 -35.82 0.46 -11.41
CA LYS A 142 -34.96 0.31 -10.23
C LYS A 142 -34.00 1.50 -10.05
N THR A 143 -33.68 2.23 -11.11
CA THR A 143 -32.77 3.39 -11.08
C THR A 143 -33.45 4.62 -10.48
N ARG A 144 -32.68 5.60 -10.01
CA ARG A 144 -33.22 6.83 -9.40
C ARG A 144 -34.10 7.61 -10.37
N ILE A 145 -33.68 7.76 -11.64
CA ILE A 145 -34.48 8.45 -12.67
C ILE A 145 -35.69 7.61 -13.08
N GLY A 146 -35.58 6.29 -13.11
CA GLY A 146 -36.73 5.42 -13.37
C GLY A 146 -37.78 5.48 -12.27
N ARG A 147 -37.37 5.56 -10.99
CA ARG A 147 -38.29 5.83 -9.88
C ARG A 147 -38.96 7.18 -10.01
N LEU A 148 -38.21 8.22 -10.42
CA LEU A 148 -38.75 9.56 -10.65
C LEU A 148 -39.84 9.57 -11.74
N ALA A 149 -39.69 8.74 -12.78
CA ALA A 149 -40.67 8.58 -13.84
C ALA A 149 -41.88 7.72 -13.44
N THR A 150 -41.68 6.66 -12.64
CA THR A 150 -42.72 5.66 -12.31
C THR A 150 -43.54 5.98 -11.07
N TYR A 151 -42.99 6.74 -10.10
CA TYR A 151 -43.74 7.13 -8.92
C TYR A 151 -44.92 8.03 -9.30
N THR A 152 -46.07 7.78 -8.71
CA THR A 152 -47.29 8.58 -8.90
C THR A 152 -47.44 9.64 -7.81
N ASP A 153 -46.96 9.32 -6.61
CA ASP A 153 -46.96 10.21 -5.45
C ASP A 153 -45.87 11.29 -5.60
N ARG A 154 -46.27 12.55 -5.42
CA ARG A 154 -45.39 13.70 -5.51
C ARG A 154 -44.36 13.73 -4.40
N GLN A 155 -44.71 13.33 -3.18
CA GLN A 155 -43.80 13.41 -2.04
C GLN A 155 -42.61 12.47 -2.23
N ARG A 156 -42.88 11.23 -2.67
CA ARG A 156 -41.84 10.26 -3.02
C ARG A 156 -40.93 10.70 -4.17
N LYS A 157 -41.40 11.56 -5.08
CA LYS A 157 -40.55 12.14 -6.14
C LYS A 157 -39.61 13.19 -5.57
N LEU A 158 -40.11 14.03 -4.67
CA LEU A 158 -39.32 15.07 -4.02
C LEU A 158 -38.24 14.45 -3.11
N ASP A 159 -38.50 13.30 -2.49
CA ASP A 159 -37.50 12.56 -1.71
C ASP A 159 -36.32 12.04 -2.55
N LEU A 160 -36.45 11.98 -3.89
CA LEU A 160 -35.40 11.48 -4.78
C LEU A 160 -34.44 12.56 -5.27
N CYS A 161 -34.84 13.84 -5.25
CA CYS A 161 -34.08 14.99 -5.75
C CYS A 161 -33.72 15.95 -4.61
N ASP A 162 -32.73 16.82 -4.84
CA ASP A 162 -32.28 17.77 -3.81
C ASP A 162 -33.16 19.03 -3.77
N ASP A 163 -33.68 19.46 -4.92
CA ASP A 163 -34.63 20.56 -5.03
C ASP A 163 -35.55 20.36 -6.25
N TYR A 164 -36.68 21.07 -6.28
CA TYR A 164 -37.64 21.00 -7.38
C TYR A 164 -38.30 22.36 -7.65
N ASN A 165 -38.25 22.82 -8.91
CA ASN A 165 -38.90 24.04 -9.35
C ASN A 165 -40.29 23.73 -9.96
N PRO A 166 -41.41 24.12 -9.30
CA PRO A 166 -42.76 23.85 -9.80
C PRO A 166 -43.16 24.68 -11.03
N VAL A 167 -42.50 25.82 -11.27
CA VAL A 167 -42.84 26.71 -12.38
C VAL A 167 -42.32 26.14 -13.70
N GLU A 168 -41.09 25.62 -13.68
CA GLU A 168 -40.40 25.06 -14.84
C GLU A 168 -40.49 23.52 -14.91
N ASP A 169 -41.09 22.88 -13.90
CA ASP A 169 -41.16 21.43 -13.71
C ASP A 169 -39.80 20.74 -13.79
N VAL A 170 -38.79 21.30 -13.10
CA VAL A 170 -37.39 20.83 -13.10
C VAL A 170 -37.05 20.15 -11.78
N TYR A 171 -36.45 18.96 -11.86
CA TYR A 171 -35.86 18.28 -10.70
C TYR A 171 -34.35 18.56 -10.64
N PHE A 172 -33.86 19.07 -9.52
CA PHE A 172 -32.46 19.45 -9.31
C PHE A 172 -31.70 18.40 -8.50
N PHE A 173 -30.45 18.15 -8.92
CA PHE A 173 -29.51 17.23 -8.28
C PHE A 173 -28.14 17.91 -8.14
N ASP A 174 -27.63 18.03 -6.92
CA ASP A 174 -26.32 18.63 -6.61
C ASP A 174 -25.19 17.59 -6.79
N ARG A 175 -24.98 17.16 -8.04
CA ARG A 175 -24.03 16.10 -8.44
C ARG A 175 -23.19 16.53 -9.65
N ASP A 176 -22.15 15.76 -9.95
CA ASP A 176 -21.24 16.05 -11.06
C ASP A 176 -21.93 15.86 -12.44
N PRO A 177 -22.15 16.93 -13.22
CA PRO A 177 -22.79 16.82 -14.54
C PRO A 177 -21.95 16.03 -15.55
N ALA A 178 -20.62 16.02 -15.43
CA ALA A 178 -19.74 15.31 -16.35
C ALA A 178 -19.94 13.79 -16.24
N ILE A 179 -20.08 13.28 -15.01
CA ILE A 179 -20.34 11.86 -14.77
C ILE A 179 -21.79 11.53 -15.15
N PHE A 180 -22.75 12.39 -14.81
CA PHE A 180 -24.15 12.20 -15.19
C PHE A 180 -24.36 12.13 -16.70
N HIS A 181 -23.54 12.81 -17.51
CA HIS A 181 -23.61 12.67 -18.98
C HIS A 181 -23.49 11.21 -19.45
N HIS A 182 -22.68 10.38 -18.79
CA HIS A 182 -22.57 8.95 -19.09
C HIS A 182 -23.85 8.19 -18.76
N ILE A 183 -24.49 8.56 -17.66
CA ILE A 183 -25.74 7.97 -17.18
C ILE A 183 -26.91 8.38 -18.07
N TYR A 184 -26.94 9.64 -18.49
CA TYR A 184 -27.87 10.14 -19.50
C TYR A 184 -27.76 9.36 -20.81
N ASN A 185 -26.53 9.12 -21.29
CA ASN A 185 -26.32 8.31 -22.48
C ASN A 185 -26.77 6.86 -22.29
N PHE A 186 -26.60 6.27 -21.10
CA PHE A 186 -27.14 4.95 -20.77
C PHE A 186 -28.66 4.87 -20.98
N TYR A 187 -29.45 5.87 -20.56
CA TYR A 187 -30.89 5.86 -20.85
C TYR A 187 -31.19 5.91 -22.35
N ARG A 188 -30.34 6.54 -23.15
CA ARG A 188 -30.53 6.65 -24.61
C ARG A 188 -30.10 5.39 -25.37
N THR A 189 -29.05 4.70 -24.91
CA THR A 189 -28.42 3.60 -25.64
C THR A 189 -28.67 2.22 -25.02
N GLY A 190 -29.09 2.17 -23.75
CA GLY A 190 -29.13 0.96 -22.93
C GLY A 190 -27.75 0.44 -22.49
N VAL A 191 -26.67 1.15 -22.84
CA VAL A 191 -25.28 0.74 -22.59
C VAL A 191 -24.57 1.80 -21.75
N LEU A 192 -23.99 1.39 -20.63
CA LEU A 192 -23.20 2.27 -19.77
C LEU A 192 -21.74 2.31 -20.26
N TRP A 193 -21.37 3.43 -20.89
CA TRP A 193 -20.02 3.67 -21.39
C TRP A 193 -19.11 4.21 -20.30
N VAL A 194 -18.07 3.45 -19.97
CA VAL A 194 -17.03 3.84 -19.00
C VAL A 194 -15.82 4.37 -19.75
N ARG A 195 -15.29 5.52 -19.31
CA ARG A 195 -14.08 6.12 -19.88
C ARG A 195 -12.87 5.90 -18.98
N ASP A 196 -11.73 5.67 -19.62
CA ASP A 196 -10.45 5.39 -18.95
C ASP A 196 -9.92 6.54 -18.08
N GLU A 197 -10.31 7.78 -18.36
CA GLU A 197 -9.82 8.98 -17.67
C GLU A 197 -10.51 9.23 -16.32
N LEU A 198 -11.61 8.53 -16.03
CA LEU A 198 -12.40 8.75 -14.81
C LEU A 198 -11.83 7.94 -13.64
N CYS A 199 -11.80 8.56 -12.45
CA CYS A 199 -11.45 7.86 -11.22
C CYS A 199 -12.48 6.74 -10.96
N PRO A 200 -12.07 5.46 -10.89
CA PRO A 200 -13.00 4.34 -10.74
C PRO A 200 -13.91 4.46 -9.52
N ARG A 201 -13.35 4.94 -8.40
CA ARG A 201 -14.09 5.14 -7.16
C ARG A 201 -15.19 6.21 -7.28
N SER A 202 -14.84 7.37 -7.84
CA SER A 202 -15.80 8.48 -8.02
C SER A 202 -16.92 8.07 -8.97
N PHE A 203 -16.56 7.41 -10.08
CA PHE A 203 -17.53 6.91 -11.04
C PHE A 203 -18.47 5.87 -10.44
N LEU A 204 -17.95 4.93 -9.64
CA LEU A 204 -18.75 3.91 -8.95
C LEU A 204 -19.70 4.52 -7.91
N GLU A 205 -19.25 5.53 -7.16
CA GLU A 205 -20.09 6.27 -6.21
C GLU A 205 -21.26 6.97 -6.93
N GLU A 206 -21.02 7.56 -8.11
CA GLU A 206 -22.07 8.17 -8.92
C GLU A 206 -23.06 7.14 -9.48
N ILE A 207 -22.61 6.11 -10.21
CA ILE A 207 -23.53 5.13 -10.80
C ILE A 207 -24.39 4.45 -9.73
N ASN A 208 -23.85 4.21 -8.53
CA ASN A 208 -24.59 3.68 -7.39
C ASN A 208 -25.63 4.68 -6.87
N TYR A 209 -25.30 5.98 -6.78
CA TYR A 209 -26.26 7.01 -6.41
C TYR A 209 -27.45 7.05 -7.38
N TRP A 210 -27.19 6.93 -8.68
CA TRP A 210 -28.21 6.91 -9.74
C TRP A 210 -28.89 5.54 -9.90
N GLY A 211 -28.40 4.50 -9.21
CA GLY A 211 -28.95 3.15 -9.24
C GLY A 211 -28.66 2.39 -10.54
N VAL A 212 -27.66 2.81 -11.33
CA VAL A 212 -27.23 2.13 -12.55
C VAL A 212 -26.14 1.12 -12.19
N ARG A 213 -26.37 -0.14 -12.56
CA ARG A 213 -25.42 -1.23 -12.30
C ARG A 213 -24.32 -1.28 -13.36
N VAL A 214 -23.10 -1.66 -12.96
CA VAL A 214 -21.95 -1.88 -13.84
C VAL A 214 -22.21 -3.01 -14.85
N LYS A 215 -23.16 -3.92 -14.58
CA LYS A 215 -23.57 -5.00 -15.51
C LYS A 215 -24.03 -4.49 -16.88
N HIS A 216 -24.46 -3.24 -16.98
CA HIS A 216 -24.86 -2.61 -18.25
C HIS A 216 -23.68 -2.12 -19.10
N THR A 217 -22.45 -2.27 -18.62
CA THR A 217 -21.23 -1.98 -19.39
C THR A 217 -20.80 -3.21 -20.20
N PRO A 218 -20.36 -3.04 -21.46
CA PRO A 218 -19.86 -4.16 -22.27
C PRO A 218 -18.71 -4.91 -21.57
N ARG A 219 -18.63 -6.23 -21.78
CA ARG A 219 -17.70 -7.11 -21.06
C ARG A 219 -16.23 -6.64 -21.09
N CYS A 220 -15.72 -6.16 -22.23
CA CYS A 220 -14.35 -5.68 -22.34
C CYS A 220 -14.09 -4.43 -21.48
N CYS A 221 -15.01 -3.47 -21.48
CA CYS A 221 -14.92 -2.26 -20.68
C CYS A 221 -15.13 -2.55 -19.19
N ARG A 222 -16.00 -3.52 -18.86
CA ARG A 222 -16.24 -3.93 -17.47
C ARG A 222 -15.00 -4.54 -16.83
N ILE A 223 -14.38 -5.53 -17.49
CA ILE A 223 -13.15 -6.18 -16.98
C ILE A 223 -12.04 -5.15 -16.76
N SER A 224 -11.84 -4.25 -17.73
CA SER A 224 -10.80 -3.23 -17.61
C SER A 224 -11.09 -2.21 -16.50
N PHE A 225 -12.36 -1.87 -16.25
CA PHE A 225 -12.74 -1.00 -15.14
C PHE A 225 -12.55 -1.68 -13.78
N GLU A 226 -12.97 -2.94 -13.66
CA GLU A 226 -12.81 -3.75 -12.44
C GLU A 226 -11.32 -3.92 -12.09
N GLU A 227 -10.47 -4.23 -13.06
CA GLU A 227 -9.01 -4.34 -12.86
C GLU A 227 -8.40 -3.03 -12.33
N ARG A 228 -8.81 -1.89 -12.90
CA ARG A 228 -8.36 -0.56 -12.44
C ARG A 228 -8.89 -0.21 -11.05
N GLN A 229 -10.12 -0.62 -10.74
CA GLN A 229 -10.70 -0.44 -9.42
C GLN A 229 -9.93 -1.25 -8.37
N ASP A 230 -9.61 -2.50 -8.67
CA ASP A 230 -8.83 -3.38 -7.82
C ASP A 230 -7.41 -2.84 -7.61
N GLU A 231 -6.76 -2.36 -8.68
CA GLU A 231 -5.45 -1.72 -8.57
C GLU A 231 -5.48 -0.50 -7.66
N LEU A 232 -6.47 0.39 -7.84
CA LEU A 232 -6.63 1.58 -7.01
C LEU A 232 -6.91 1.21 -5.54
N ASN A 233 -7.75 0.20 -5.29
CA ASN A 233 -8.07 -0.26 -3.95
C ASN A 233 -6.85 -0.83 -3.23
N GLU A 234 -6.03 -1.63 -3.91
CA GLU A 234 -4.77 -2.13 -3.36
C GLU A 234 -3.78 -0.99 -3.07
N GLN A 235 -3.67 -0.01 -3.96
CA GLN A 235 -2.83 1.18 -3.72
C GLN A 235 -3.31 1.97 -2.48
N LEU A 236 -4.62 2.17 -2.34
CA LEU A 236 -5.22 2.87 -1.19
C LEU A 236 -5.06 2.08 0.10
N LYS A 237 -5.17 0.75 0.06
CA LYS A 237 -4.94 -0.13 1.21
C LYS A 237 -3.51 -0.01 1.71
N VAL A 238 -2.53 -0.10 0.81
CA VAL A 238 -1.10 0.12 1.15
C VAL A 238 -0.87 1.51 1.73
N GLN A 239 -1.49 2.55 1.17
CA GLN A 239 -1.38 3.91 1.73
C GLN A 239 -1.98 4.03 3.13
N ARG A 240 -3.11 3.35 3.40
CA ARG A 240 -3.74 3.33 4.72
C ARG A 240 -2.89 2.57 5.73
N GLU A 241 -2.36 1.42 5.36
CA GLU A 241 -1.45 0.64 6.22
C GLU A 241 -0.19 1.44 6.57
N LEU A 242 0.45 2.06 5.57
CA LEU A 242 1.60 2.94 5.79
C LEU A 242 1.24 4.11 6.71
N ARG A 243 0.09 4.76 6.48
CA ARG A 243 -0.36 5.87 7.33
C ARG A 243 -0.63 5.41 8.76
N ALA A 244 -1.29 4.26 8.94
CA ALA A 244 -1.59 3.71 10.27
C ALA A 244 -0.31 3.33 11.03
N GLU A 245 0.67 2.70 10.35
CA GLU A 245 1.97 2.39 10.95
C GLU A 245 2.66 3.69 11.43
N MET A 246 2.67 4.74 10.61
CA MET A 246 3.25 6.04 10.96
C MET A 246 2.46 6.80 12.04
N GLU A 247 1.13 6.79 12.01
CA GLU A 247 0.27 7.46 13.01
C GLU A 247 0.40 6.80 14.39
N THR A 248 0.52 5.47 14.44
CA THR A 248 0.76 4.77 15.70
C THR A 248 2.11 5.12 16.33
N GLU A 249 3.15 5.38 15.53
CA GLU A 249 4.43 5.91 16.02
C GLU A 249 4.32 7.37 16.51
N GLU A 250 3.36 8.15 16.01
CA GLU A 250 3.14 9.56 16.36
C GLU A 250 2.20 9.79 17.56
N ASN A 251 1.50 8.76 18.07
CA ASN A 251 0.49 8.91 19.12
C ASN A 251 1.10 9.20 20.51
N GLU A 252 1.55 10.44 20.71
CA GLU A 252 2.15 10.94 21.96
C GLU A 252 1.16 11.02 23.13
N GLU A 253 -0.14 10.93 22.85
CA GLU A 253 -1.21 10.96 23.86
C GLU A 253 -1.23 9.72 24.74
N LEU A 254 -0.73 8.58 24.23
CA LEU A 254 -0.59 7.32 24.98
C LEU A 254 0.24 7.47 26.27
N PHE A 255 1.14 8.46 26.33
CA PHE A 255 2.03 8.68 27.47
C PHE A 255 1.44 9.59 28.56
N ARG A 256 0.34 10.30 28.31
CA ARG A 256 -0.19 11.31 29.25
C ARG A 256 -0.80 10.69 30.52
N GLY A 257 -1.33 9.46 30.43
CA GLY A 257 -1.97 8.76 31.55
C GLY A 257 -1.08 7.73 32.29
N MET A 258 0.21 7.63 31.93
CA MET A 258 1.10 6.59 32.46
C MET A 258 2.00 7.07 33.61
N LEU A 259 2.37 6.16 34.50
CA LEU A 259 3.41 6.39 35.51
C LEU A 259 4.74 6.79 34.83
N TYR A 260 5.33 7.89 35.29
CA TYR A 260 6.52 8.51 34.68
C TYR A 260 6.35 8.82 33.18
N GLY A 261 5.13 9.16 32.75
CA GLY A 261 4.78 9.47 31.35
C GLY A 261 5.77 10.40 30.62
N PRO A 262 6.16 11.56 31.21
CA PRO A 262 7.12 12.47 30.57
C PRO A 262 8.52 11.86 30.36
N LEU A 263 9.02 11.09 31.33
CA LEU A 263 10.33 10.43 31.25
C LEU A 263 10.29 9.28 30.22
N ARG A 264 9.24 8.45 30.27
CA ARG A 264 9.02 7.38 29.28
C ARG A 264 8.94 7.95 27.86
N ARG A 265 8.21 9.04 27.67
CA ARG A 265 8.13 9.76 26.38
C ARG A 265 9.49 10.27 25.94
N HIS A 266 10.30 10.82 26.85
CA HIS A 266 11.64 11.28 26.51
C HIS A 266 12.54 10.13 26.04
N ILE A 267 12.55 9.00 26.78
CA ILE A 267 13.32 7.79 26.41
C ILE A 267 12.80 7.18 25.11
N TRP A 268 11.48 7.11 24.92
CA TRP A 268 10.87 6.63 23.68
C TRP A 268 11.29 7.48 22.48
N ASN A 269 11.25 8.81 22.61
CA ASN A 269 11.70 9.72 21.55
C ASN A 269 13.21 9.62 21.29
N LEU A 270 14.02 9.30 22.30
CA LEU A 270 15.45 9.04 22.16
C LEU A 270 15.72 7.74 21.40
N MET A 271 14.97 6.67 21.69
CA MET A 271 15.23 5.31 21.20
C MET A 271 14.56 4.98 19.86
N GLU A 272 13.37 5.52 19.60
CA GLU A 272 12.53 5.18 18.43
C GLU A 272 12.55 6.27 17.35
N LYS A 273 12.75 7.54 17.73
CA LYS A 273 12.68 8.68 16.81
C LYS A 273 14.06 9.34 16.63
N PRO A 274 14.92 8.84 15.72
CA PRO A 274 16.29 9.36 15.54
C PRO A 274 16.34 10.86 15.15
N PHE A 275 15.27 11.39 14.56
CA PHE A 275 15.16 12.82 14.19
C PHE A 275 14.47 13.70 15.23
N SER A 276 14.14 13.17 16.42
CA SER A 276 13.51 13.95 17.48
C SER A 276 14.46 15.00 18.07
N SER A 277 15.73 14.63 18.22
CA SER A 277 16.76 15.43 18.90
C SER A 277 18.15 15.07 18.39
N VAL A 278 19.12 15.95 18.64
CA VAL A 278 20.55 15.68 18.31
C VAL A 278 21.06 14.46 19.08
N THR A 279 20.63 14.29 20.34
CA THR A 279 20.94 13.13 21.17
C THR A 279 20.34 11.84 20.61
N ALA A 280 19.10 11.85 20.14
CA ALA A 280 18.49 10.69 19.48
C ALA A 280 19.25 10.29 18.20
N LYS A 281 19.68 11.28 17.42
CA LYS A 281 20.53 11.03 16.25
C LYS A 281 21.87 10.41 16.66
N GLY A 282 22.49 10.91 17.73
CA GLY A 282 23.70 10.34 18.31
C GLY A 282 23.52 8.88 18.73
N MET A 283 22.42 8.57 19.43
CA MET A 283 22.09 7.20 19.84
C MET A 283 21.89 6.25 18.65
N ALA A 284 21.21 6.69 17.60
CA ALA A 284 21.00 5.87 16.39
C ALA A 284 22.32 5.59 15.64
N VAL A 285 23.21 6.58 15.56
CA VAL A 285 24.55 6.42 14.98
C VAL A 285 25.39 5.47 15.83
N ALA A 286 25.39 5.64 17.16
CA ALA A 286 26.09 4.75 18.08
C ALA A 286 25.60 3.31 17.95
N SER A 287 24.27 3.10 17.91
CA SER A 287 23.64 1.79 17.71
C SER A 287 24.12 1.11 16.44
N SER A 288 24.13 1.84 15.32
CA SER A 288 24.62 1.34 14.03
C SER A 288 26.11 0.99 14.08
N PHE A 289 26.92 1.77 14.78
CA PHE A 289 28.35 1.53 14.96
C PHE A 289 28.63 0.28 15.81
N PHE A 290 27.88 0.05 16.90
CA PHE A 290 27.97 -1.17 17.69
C PHE A 290 27.58 -2.41 16.90
N VAL A 291 26.56 -2.32 16.02
CA VAL A 291 26.24 -3.42 15.09
C VAL A 291 27.43 -3.71 14.17
N LEU A 292 28.04 -2.69 13.57
CA LEU A 292 29.21 -2.87 12.71
C LEU A 292 30.38 -3.52 13.46
N ILE A 293 30.75 -3.01 14.65
CA ILE A 293 31.81 -3.59 15.49
C ILE A 293 31.50 -5.05 15.79
N SER A 294 30.26 -5.35 16.17
CA SER A 294 29.85 -6.71 16.50
C SER A 294 30.01 -7.63 15.28
N VAL A 295 29.55 -7.24 14.09
CA VAL A 295 29.70 -8.04 12.87
C VAL A 295 31.16 -8.30 12.56
N VAL A 296 32.01 -7.27 12.62
CA VAL A 296 33.46 -7.41 12.41
C VAL A 296 34.09 -8.34 13.45
N ALA A 297 33.77 -8.19 14.73
CA ALA A 297 34.26 -9.07 15.79
C ALA A 297 33.85 -10.53 15.57
N MET A 298 32.62 -10.80 15.11
CA MET A 298 32.19 -12.16 14.75
C MET A 298 32.94 -12.71 13.56
N THR A 299 33.16 -11.91 12.50
CA THR A 299 33.97 -12.37 11.37
C THR A 299 35.41 -12.66 11.77
N LEU A 300 36.01 -11.84 12.63
CA LEU A 300 37.36 -12.05 13.14
C LEU A 300 37.45 -13.30 14.04
N ASN A 301 36.41 -13.59 14.83
CA ASN A 301 36.33 -14.82 15.62
C ASN A 301 36.27 -16.10 14.77
N THR A 302 35.93 -16.00 13.48
CA THR A 302 35.95 -17.17 12.57
C THR A 302 37.30 -17.41 11.91
N VAL A 303 38.23 -16.45 11.97
CA VAL A 303 39.59 -16.59 11.40
C VAL A 303 40.42 -17.51 12.29
N GLU A 304 40.98 -18.58 11.72
CA GLU A 304 41.77 -19.58 12.46
C GLU A 304 42.97 -18.96 13.19
N ASP A 305 43.68 -18.01 12.56
CA ASP A 305 44.81 -17.26 13.16
C ASP A 305 44.43 -16.44 14.42
N MET A 306 43.14 -16.16 14.57
CA MET A 306 42.57 -15.38 15.68
C MET A 306 41.93 -16.27 16.75
N GLN A 307 41.82 -17.59 16.51
CA GLN A 307 41.32 -18.57 17.47
C GLN A 307 42.48 -19.12 18.31
N TYR A 308 42.38 -18.98 19.62
CA TYR A 308 43.30 -19.63 20.54
C TYR A 308 42.78 -21.04 20.87
N ARG A 309 43.58 -22.08 20.60
CA ARG A 309 43.28 -23.44 21.05
C ARG A 309 43.70 -23.58 22.50
N ASN A 310 42.73 -23.77 23.40
CA ASN A 310 43.01 -24.23 24.75
C ASN A 310 43.54 -25.68 24.71
N SER A 311 44.24 -26.11 25.76
CA SER A 311 44.86 -27.45 25.89
C SER A 311 43.90 -28.63 25.73
N PHE A 312 42.59 -28.40 25.76
CA PHE A 312 41.52 -29.38 25.54
C PHE A 312 40.94 -29.39 24.10
N GLY A 313 41.54 -28.66 23.15
CA GLY A 313 41.12 -28.68 21.73
C GLY A 313 39.88 -27.86 21.39
N VAL A 314 39.32 -27.10 22.34
CA VAL A 314 38.22 -26.17 22.11
C VAL A 314 38.76 -24.83 21.59
N ALA A 315 38.29 -24.41 20.42
CA ALA A 315 38.63 -23.12 19.83
C ALA A 315 37.85 -21.99 20.52
N ASN A 316 38.57 -21.18 21.30
CA ASN A 316 38.04 -19.96 21.93
C ASN A 316 38.64 -18.73 21.24
N GLY A 317 37.88 -17.63 21.21
CA GLY A 317 38.40 -16.37 20.67
C GLY A 317 39.50 -15.83 21.57
N ARG A 318 40.35 -14.94 21.07
CA ARG A 318 41.25 -14.20 21.97
C ARG A 318 40.41 -13.42 22.99
N PRO A 319 40.87 -13.29 24.26
CA PRO A 319 40.07 -12.72 25.34
C PRO A 319 39.57 -11.30 25.06
N TYR A 320 40.34 -10.48 24.32
CA TYR A 320 39.90 -9.14 23.93
C TYR A 320 38.68 -9.16 23.01
N LEU A 321 38.56 -10.14 22.12
CA LEU A 321 37.49 -10.20 21.12
C LEU A 321 36.19 -10.68 21.77
N GLU A 322 36.30 -11.55 22.77
CA GLU A 322 35.20 -11.95 23.66
C GLU A 322 34.72 -10.78 24.54
N HIS A 323 35.63 -9.95 25.05
CA HIS A 323 35.26 -8.72 25.79
C HIS A 323 34.51 -7.72 24.89
N VAL A 324 34.98 -7.52 23.65
CA VAL A 324 34.29 -6.65 22.69
C VAL A 324 32.88 -7.16 22.39
N GLU A 325 32.72 -8.47 22.21
CA GLU A 325 31.42 -9.08 21.96
C GLU A 325 30.48 -8.95 23.17
N THR A 326 31.00 -9.21 24.37
CA THR A 326 30.26 -9.03 25.63
C THR A 326 29.80 -7.58 25.80
N LEU A 327 30.67 -6.62 25.49
CA LEU A 327 30.36 -5.19 25.55
C LEU A 327 29.28 -4.79 24.52
N CYS A 328 29.36 -5.30 23.28
CA CYS A 328 28.35 -5.05 22.26
C CYS A 328 26.97 -5.60 22.68
N ILE A 329 26.94 -6.80 23.28
CA ILE A 329 25.70 -7.42 23.73
C ILE A 329 25.16 -6.70 24.97
N ALA A 330 26.01 -6.27 25.91
CA ALA A 330 25.61 -5.42 27.02
C ALA A 330 24.96 -4.12 26.53
N PHE A 331 25.49 -3.52 25.46
CA PHE A 331 24.88 -2.35 24.83
C PHE A 331 23.53 -2.69 24.18
N PHE A 332 23.42 -3.78 23.41
CA PHE A 332 22.15 -4.17 22.79
C PHE A 332 21.05 -4.55 23.79
N THR A 333 21.44 -5.14 24.91
CA THR A 333 20.53 -5.53 25.98
C THR A 333 20.02 -4.30 26.73
N LEU A 334 20.91 -3.34 27.04
CA LEU A 334 20.52 -2.03 27.55
C LEU A 334 19.53 -1.35 26.60
N GLU A 335 19.81 -1.33 25.29
CA GLU A 335 18.87 -0.74 24.32
C GLU A 335 17.51 -1.44 24.33
N TYR A 336 17.47 -2.78 24.34
CA TYR A 336 16.23 -3.55 24.34
C TYR A 336 15.41 -3.31 25.62
N VAL A 337 16.08 -3.29 26.77
CA VAL A 337 15.46 -2.98 28.07
C VAL A 337 14.91 -1.55 28.11
N LEU A 338 15.68 -0.56 27.64
CA LEU A 338 15.21 0.82 27.54
C LEU A 338 13.97 0.95 26.64
N ARG A 339 13.90 0.17 25.55
CA ARG A 339 12.70 0.11 24.70
C ARG A 339 11.51 -0.52 25.43
N ILE A 340 11.68 -1.65 26.11
CA ILE A 340 10.60 -2.28 26.89
C ILE A 340 10.05 -1.32 27.94
N ILE A 341 10.92 -0.66 28.72
CA ILE A 341 10.52 0.24 29.81
C ILE A 341 9.81 1.50 29.28
N SER A 342 10.22 1.99 28.11
CA SER A 342 9.63 3.19 27.50
C SER A 342 8.38 2.91 26.66
N THR A 343 8.06 1.66 26.36
CA THR A 343 6.91 1.32 25.50
C THR A 343 5.58 1.51 26.23
N PRO A 344 4.54 2.11 25.60
CA PRO A 344 3.22 2.22 26.19
C PRO A 344 2.41 0.92 26.19
N ASP A 345 2.64 0.00 25.24
CA ASP A 345 1.90 -1.26 25.09
C ASP A 345 2.87 -2.43 24.82
N ILE A 346 3.07 -3.28 25.84
CA ILE A 346 4.00 -4.41 25.78
C ILE A 346 3.51 -5.50 24.81
N GLN A 347 2.20 -5.73 24.68
CA GLN A 347 1.69 -6.76 23.77
C GLN A 347 1.97 -6.40 22.32
N ARG A 348 1.73 -5.14 21.97
CA ARG A 348 2.07 -4.60 20.65
C ARG A 348 3.57 -4.60 20.42
N PHE A 349 4.36 -4.29 21.46
CA PHE A 349 5.83 -4.33 21.39
C PHE A 349 6.35 -5.71 20.99
N VAL A 350 5.89 -6.77 21.66
CA VAL A 350 6.36 -8.15 21.42
C VAL A 350 5.92 -8.67 20.04
N ARG A 351 4.77 -8.21 19.51
CA ARG A 351 4.30 -8.57 18.16
C ARG A 351 5.01 -7.84 17.03
N SER A 352 5.79 -6.79 17.30
CA SER A 352 6.50 -6.02 16.28
C SER A 352 7.74 -6.75 15.77
N VAL A 353 7.88 -6.85 14.44
CA VAL A 353 9.01 -7.51 13.76
C VAL A 353 10.35 -6.87 14.13
N LEU A 354 10.41 -5.54 14.21
CA LEU A 354 11.65 -4.83 14.55
C LEU A 354 12.11 -5.13 15.99
N ASN A 355 11.17 -5.29 16.91
CA ASN A 355 11.48 -5.62 18.30
C ASN A 355 11.83 -7.11 18.46
N ALA A 356 11.23 -8.00 17.65
CA ALA A 356 11.63 -9.40 17.58
C ALA A 356 13.07 -9.56 17.07
N VAL A 357 13.48 -8.77 16.06
CA VAL A 357 14.87 -8.72 15.58
C VAL A 357 15.82 -8.27 16.69
N ASP A 358 15.47 -7.24 17.46
CA ASP A 358 16.28 -6.79 18.60
C ASP A 358 16.44 -7.90 19.67
N LEU A 359 15.40 -8.71 19.91
CA LEU A 359 15.45 -9.86 20.83
C LEU A 359 16.33 -10.99 20.28
N ILE A 360 16.15 -11.38 19.01
CA ILE A 360 16.95 -12.44 18.36
C ILE A 360 18.44 -12.07 18.35
N ALA A 361 18.78 -10.77 18.27
CA ALA A 361 20.17 -10.31 18.30
C ALA A 361 20.88 -10.54 19.65
N ILE A 362 20.15 -10.55 20.78
CA ILE A 362 20.72 -10.73 22.12
C ILE A 362 20.56 -12.16 22.65
N LEU A 363 19.53 -12.87 22.20
CA LEU A 363 19.15 -14.20 22.66
C LEU A 363 20.28 -15.24 22.63
N PRO A 364 21.18 -15.26 21.63
CA PRO A 364 22.21 -16.28 21.56
C PRO A 364 23.14 -16.35 22.78
N LEU A 365 23.49 -15.21 23.38
CA LEU A 365 24.36 -15.19 24.56
C LEU A 365 23.64 -15.70 25.81
N TYR A 366 22.41 -15.24 26.04
CA TYR A 366 21.64 -15.66 27.21
C TYR A 366 21.27 -17.13 27.16
N LEU A 367 20.90 -17.64 25.98
CA LEU A 367 20.59 -19.05 25.81
C LEU A 367 21.87 -19.91 25.95
N GLN A 368 23.04 -19.42 25.52
CA GLN A 368 24.32 -20.08 25.79
C GLN A 368 24.60 -20.16 27.31
N MET A 369 24.50 -19.03 28.03
CA MET A 369 24.70 -19.01 29.49
C MET A 369 23.70 -19.90 30.23
N LEU A 370 22.44 -19.95 29.77
CA LEU A 370 21.41 -20.83 30.34
C LEU A 370 21.74 -22.32 30.12
N ILE A 371 22.22 -22.70 28.94
CA ILE A 371 22.57 -24.10 28.65
C ILE A 371 23.79 -24.53 29.46
N GLU A 372 24.79 -23.66 29.61
CA GLU A 372 25.99 -23.92 30.42
C GLU A 372 25.62 -24.13 31.90
N THR A 373 24.81 -23.23 32.48
CA THR A 373 24.33 -23.35 33.87
C THR A 373 23.48 -24.59 34.14
N LEU A 374 22.53 -24.91 33.25
CA LEU A 374 21.71 -26.13 33.38
C LEU A 374 22.52 -27.43 33.19
N SER A 375 23.63 -27.37 32.45
CA SER A 375 24.49 -28.54 32.25
C SER A 375 25.34 -28.84 33.49
N GLU A 376 25.73 -27.81 34.24
CA GLU A 376 26.52 -27.96 35.48
C GLU A 376 25.69 -28.52 36.65
N GLU A 377 24.41 -28.17 36.79
CA GLU A 377 23.56 -28.68 37.89
C GLU A 377 23.27 -30.19 37.80
N ASN A 378 23.22 -30.75 36.59
CA ASN A 378 22.89 -32.16 36.38
C ASN A 378 24.06 -33.13 36.66
N ASP A 379 25.25 -32.62 36.96
CA ASP A 379 26.45 -33.43 37.24
C ASP A 379 26.67 -33.69 38.75
N GLY A 380 25.72 -33.28 39.61
CA GLY A 380 25.76 -33.46 41.06
C GLY A 380 25.41 -34.86 41.60
N GLY A 381 25.19 -35.85 40.74
CA GLY A 381 24.79 -37.21 41.13
C GLY A 381 25.97 -38.18 41.22
N LYS A 382 26.33 -38.62 42.44
CA LYS A 382 27.32 -39.70 42.72
C LYS A 382 27.09 -40.93 41.81
N ARG A 383 27.90 -41.11 40.76
CA ARG A 383 27.98 -42.35 39.97
C ARG A 383 29.40 -42.55 39.43
N SER A 384 29.79 -43.81 39.22
CA SER A 384 31.17 -44.30 39.09
C SER A 384 32.00 -43.73 37.93
N SER A 385 33.29 -43.53 38.20
CA SER A 385 34.28 -42.75 37.43
C SER A 385 34.60 -43.22 36.00
N HIS A 386 34.24 -44.43 35.59
CA HIS A 386 34.59 -44.95 34.25
C HIS A 386 33.46 -44.82 33.21
N GLU A 387 32.20 -44.68 33.64
CA GLU A 387 31.07 -44.36 32.75
C GLU A 387 30.91 -42.85 32.52
N GLN A 388 31.42 -42.02 33.45
CA GLN A 388 31.39 -40.56 33.34
C GLN A 388 32.21 -40.02 32.17
N GLU A 389 33.40 -40.58 31.87
CA GLU A 389 34.28 -40.03 30.83
C GLU A 389 33.73 -40.23 29.40
N ILE A 390 33.06 -41.35 29.12
CA ILE A 390 32.52 -41.65 27.78
C ILE A 390 31.20 -40.89 27.54
N GLU A 391 30.35 -40.77 28.57
CA GLU A 391 29.06 -40.07 28.46
C GLU A 391 29.22 -38.54 28.51
N ALA A 392 30.19 -38.02 29.28
CA ALA A 392 30.53 -36.60 29.29
C ALA A 392 31.08 -36.15 27.93
N VAL A 393 31.92 -36.95 27.26
CA VAL A 393 32.44 -36.61 25.91
C VAL A 393 31.32 -36.57 24.86
N GLY A 394 30.35 -37.49 24.92
CA GLY A 394 29.17 -37.47 24.05
C GLY A 394 28.22 -36.29 24.31
N ARG A 395 28.05 -35.89 25.58
CA ARG A 395 27.24 -34.73 25.99
C ARG A 395 27.93 -33.41 25.63
N VAL A 396 29.24 -33.30 25.82
CA VAL A 396 30.07 -32.16 25.39
C VAL A 396 30.06 -32.02 23.86
N GLY A 397 30.02 -33.11 23.10
CA GLY A 397 29.85 -33.08 21.63
C GLY A 397 28.48 -32.52 21.20
N LYS A 398 27.38 -32.97 21.83
CA LYS A 398 26.03 -32.46 21.55
C LYS A 398 25.85 -31.00 21.98
N VAL A 399 26.34 -30.64 23.17
CA VAL A 399 26.34 -29.26 23.66
C VAL A 399 27.21 -28.37 22.76
N GLY A 400 28.39 -28.84 22.35
CA GLY A 400 29.27 -28.14 21.41
C GLY A 400 28.61 -27.90 20.04
N GLN A 401 27.81 -28.84 19.54
CA GLN A 401 27.05 -28.66 18.29
C GLN A 401 25.94 -27.61 18.45
N VAL A 402 25.23 -27.61 19.57
CA VAL A 402 24.23 -26.58 19.89
C VAL A 402 24.91 -25.21 20.03
N LEU A 403 26.02 -25.11 20.78
CA LEU A 403 26.81 -23.89 20.92
C LEU A 403 27.32 -23.36 19.56
N ARG A 404 27.66 -24.23 18.62
CA ARG A 404 28.03 -23.83 17.25
C ARG A 404 26.85 -23.18 16.52
N ILE A 405 25.65 -23.75 16.62
CA ILE A 405 24.43 -23.16 16.04
C ILE A 405 24.10 -21.82 16.72
N MET A 406 24.22 -21.74 18.06
CA MET A 406 24.06 -20.51 18.82
C MET A 406 25.01 -19.40 18.34
N ARG A 407 26.28 -19.73 18.07
CA ARG A 407 27.26 -18.78 17.50
C ARG A 407 26.85 -18.31 16.10
N LEU A 408 26.28 -19.17 15.26
CA LEU A 408 25.77 -18.78 13.94
C LEU A 408 24.56 -17.84 14.03
N MET A 409 23.65 -18.07 14.98
CA MET A 409 22.49 -17.18 15.19
C MET A 409 22.89 -15.72 15.48
N ARG A 410 24.11 -15.48 15.97
CA ARG A 410 24.63 -14.11 16.17
C ARG A 410 24.67 -13.30 14.87
N ILE A 411 24.72 -13.94 13.70
CA ILE A 411 24.67 -13.23 12.41
C ILE A 411 23.38 -12.42 12.24
N PHE A 412 22.27 -12.86 12.86
CA PHE A 412 20.99 -12.16 12.81
C PHE A 412 21.05 -10.75 13.43
N ARG A 413 22.06 -10.43 14.24
CA ARG A 413 22.26 -9.06 14.74
C ARG A 413 22.48 -8.04 13.62
N ILE A 414 22.91 -8.45 12.43
CA ILE A 414 23.00 -7.57 11.26
C ILE A 414 21.63 -6.99 10.88
N LEU A 415 20.55 -7.75 11.11
CA LEU A 415 19.18 -7.31 10.83
C LEU A 415 18.76 -6.12 11.69
N LYS A 416 19.46 -5.86 12.80
CA LYS A 416 19.23 -4.66 13.63
C LYS A 416 19.47 -3.36 12.86
N LEU A 417 20.30 -3.38 11.81
CA LEU A 417 20.45 -2.25 10.88
C LEU A 417 19.14 -1.87 10.20
N ALA A 418 18.17 -2.78 10.10
CA ALA A 418 16.88 -2.50 9.50
C ALA A 418 16.15 -1.34 10.20
N ARG A 419 16.27 -1.21 11.54
CA ARG A 419 15.65 -0.10 12.28
C ARG A 419 16.16 1.27 11.83
N HIS A 420 17.46 1.35 11.52
CA HIS A 420 18.13 2.60 11.16
C HIS A 420 18.18 2.84 9.65
N SER A 421 17.80 1.85 8.84
CA SER A 421 17.80 1.93 7.38
C SER A 421 16.37 2.00 6.84
N THR A 422 16.01 3.17 6.31
CA THR A 422 14.74 3.35 5.57
C THR A 422 14.64 2.42 4.36
N GLY A 423 15.76 2.15 3.70
CA GLY A 423 15.85 1.19 2.60
C GLY A 423 15.50 -0.24 3.02
N LEU A 424 16.05 -0.72 4.16
CA LEU A 424 15.76 -2.08 4.64
C LEU A 424 14.31 -2.22 5.15
N ARG A 425 13.75 -1.18 5.79
CA ARG A 425 12.31 -1.15 6.14
C ARG A 425 11.43 -1.19 4.91
N ALA A 426 11.77 -0.38 3.90
CA ALA A 426 11.08 -0.38 2.62
C ALA A 426 11.14 -1.76 1.95
N PHE A 427 12.31 -2.38 1.93
CA PHE A 427 12.49 -3.72 1.36
C PHE A 427 11.64 -4.77 2.09
N GLY A 428 11.67 -4.80 3.43
CA GLY A 428 10.87 -5.72 4.22
C GLY A 428 9.36 -5.58 3.99
N PHE A 429 8.85 -4.34 3.92
CA PHE A 429 7.46 -4.08 3.58
C PHE A 429 7.13 -4.57 2.17
N THR A 430 8.00 -4.31 1.19
CA THR A 430 7.76 -4.72 -0.20
C THR A 430 7.76 -6.22 -0.39
N LEU A 431 8.60 -6.95 0.37
CA LEU A 431 8.58 -8.42 0.40
C LEU A 431 7.27 -8.95 1.00
N ARG A 432 6.79 -8.34 2.09
CA ARG A 432 5.50 -8.71 2.69
C ARG A 432 4.35 -8.47 1.72
N GLN A 433 4.37 -7.36 0.99
CA GLN A 433 3.31 -7.05 0.02
C GLN A 433 3.37 -7.97 -1.20
N CYS A 434 4.57 -8.29 -1.68
CA CYS A 434 4.77 -9.10 -2.88
C CYS A 434 4.93 -10.60 -2.55
N TYR A 435 4.53 -11.06 -1.35
CA TYR A 435 4.82 -12.42 -0.89
C TYR A 435 4.25 -13.50 -1.83
N GLN A 436 3.06 -13.27 -2.41
CA GLN A 436 2.45 -14.19 -3.38
C GLN A 436 3.26 -14.25 -4.67
N GLN A 437 3.73 -13.09 -5.16
CA GLN A 437 4.52 -12.99 -6.38
C GLN A 437 5.91 -13.63 -6.20
N VAL A 438 6.57 -13.35 -5.07
CA VAL A 438 7.85 -13.96 -4.70
C VAL A 438 7.67 -15.47 -4.48
N GLY A 439 6.60 -15.90 -3.82
CA GLY A 439 6.29 -17.32 -3.62
C GLY A 439 6.05 -18.06 -4.93
N CYS A 440 5.31 -17.46 -5.87
CA CYS A 440 5.10 -18.00 -7.21
C CYS A 440 6.42 -18.13 -7.99
N LEU A 441 7.30 -17.13 -7.91
CA LEU A 441 8.63 -17.21 -8.50
C LEU A 441 9.46 -18.37 -7.93
N LEU A 442 9.52 -18.49 -6.61
CA LEU A 442 10.28 -19.57 -5.95
C LEU A 442 9.74 -20.94 -6.35
N LEU A 443 8.43 -21.08 -6.51
CA LEU A 443 7.80 -22.30 -7.02
C LEU A 443 8.25 -22.61 -8.46
N PHE A 444 8.24 -21.63 -9.36
CA PHE A 444 8.71 -21.84 -10.73
C PHE A 444 10.20 -22.16 -10.82
N ILE A 445 11.04 -21.51 -9.98
CA ILE A 445 12.47 -21.85 -9.87
C ILE A 445 12.63 -23.28 -9.39
N ALA A 446 11.93 -23.69 -8.32
CA ALA A 446 12.01 -25.06 -7.80
C ALA A 446 11.56 -26.11 -8.84
N MET A 447 10.45 -25.84 -9.54
CA MET A 447 9.97 -26.69 -10.64
C MET A 447 10.99 -26.77 -11.78
N GLY A 448 11.63 -25.65 -12.13
CA GLY A 448 12.73 -25.60 -13.09
C GLY A 448 13.92 -26.46 -12.66
N ILE A 449 14.38 -26.31 -11.41
CA ILE A 449 15.47 -27.10 -10.86
C ILE A 449 15.13 -28.60 -10.94
N PHE A 450 13.96 -29.03 -10.44
CA PHE A 450 13.58 -30.44 -10.47
C PHE A 450 13.49 -31.01 -11.90
N SER A 451 12.91 -30.26 -12.84
CA SER A 451 12.71 -30.72 -14.21
C SER A 451 14.00 -30.75 -15.04
N PHE A 452 14.77 -29.67 -15.06
CA PHE A 452 16.02 -29.60 -15.85
C PHE A 452 17.11 -30.50 -15.27
N SER A 453 17.19 -30.67 -13.96
CA SER A 453 18.11 -31.64 -13.35
C SER A 453 17.78 -33.07 -13.74
N ALA A 454 16.49 -33.45 -13.78
CA ALA A 454 16.09 -34.79 -14.20
C ALA A 454 16.45 -35.03 -15.68
N MET A 455 16.14 -34.08 -16.57
CA MET A 455 16.46 -34.20 -18.01
C MET A 455 17.96 -34.33 -18.26
N VAL A 456 18.79 -33.48 -17.64
CA VAL A 456 20.25 -33.54 -17.84
C VAL A 456 20.85 -34.79 -17.21
N TYR A 457 20.38 -35.17 -16.01
CA TYR A 457 20.82 -36.43 -15.39
C TYR A 457 20.54 -37.62 -16.31
N THR A 458 19.33 -37.74 -16.88
CA THR A 458 19.01 -38.89 -17.75
C THR A 458 19.93 -39.04 -18.95
N VAL A 459 20.43 -37.93 -19.49
CA VAL A 459 21.28 -37.93 -20.69
C VAL A 459 22.77 -38.07 -20.35
N GLU A 460 23.20 -37.55 -19.20
CA GLU A 460 24.62 -37.50 -18.82
C GLU A 460 25.04 -38.64 -17.88
N HIS A 461 24.11 -39.34 -17.21
CA HIS A 461 24.46 -40.34 -16.18
C HIS A 461 25.21 -41.55 -16.72
N ASP A 462 24.93 -41.97 -17.96
CA ASP A 462 25.56 -43.13 -18.60
C ASP A 462 26.92 -42.81 -19.25
N VAL A 463 27.32 -41.53 -19.26
CA VAL A 463 28.55 -41.09 -19.91
C VAL A 463 29.69 -41.06 -18.92
N SER A 464 30.71 -41.88 -19.16
CA SER A 464 31.91 -41.95 -18.35
C SER A 464 32.68 -40.62 -18.37
N GLY A 465 32.91 -40.03 -17.19
CA GLY A 465 33.65 -38.77 -17.04
C GLY A 465 32.80 -37.56 -16.67
N THR A 466 31.47 -37.69 -16.62
CA THR A 466 30.59 -36.60 -16.21
C THR A 466 30.39 -36.60 -14.69
N ASN A 467 30.24 -35.42 -14.09
CA ASN A 467 30.03 -35.23 -12.66
C ASN A 467 28.54 -35.41 -12.22
N PHE A 468 27.69 -36.02 -13.06
CA PHE A 468 26.27 -36.20 -12.78
C PHE A 468 25.99 -37.53 -12.06
N THR A 469 26.34 -37.59 -10.77
CA THR A 469 26.24 -38.82 -9.96
C THR A 469 24.82 -39.17 -9.51
N SER A 470 24.00 -38.15 -9.21
CA SER A 470 22.61 -38.33 -8.75
C SER A 470 21.75 -37.11 -9.07
N ILE A 471 20.43 -37.30 -9.10
CA ILE A 471 19.46 -36.22 -9.37
C ILE A 471 19.62 -35.05 -8.37
N PRO A 472 19.77 -35.26 -7.03
CA PRO A 472 20.01 -34.16 -6.11
C PRO A 472 21.33 -33.43 -6.36
N HIS A 473 22.37 -34.12 -6.83
CA HIS A 473 23.62 -33.49 -7.22
C HIS A 473 23.45 -32.61 -8.47
N ALA A 474 22.57 -33.01 -9.39
CA ALA A 474 22.18 -32.22 -10.55
C ALA A 474 21.30 -31.00 -10.18
N TRP A 475 20.64 -30.97 -9.00
CA TRP A 475 19.92 -29.78 -8.51
C TRP A 475 20.86 -28.60 -8.30
N TRP A 476 22.07 -28.86 -7.80
CA TRP A 476 23.09 -27.82 -7.64
C TRP A 476 23.43 -27.18 -8.99
N TRP A 477 23.73 -28.00 -10.00
CA TRP A 477 23.99 -27.54 -11.36
C TRP A 477 22.84 -26.71 -11.93
N ALA A 478 21.60 -27.20 -11.83
CA ALA A 478 20.43 -26.50 -12.34
C ALA A 478 20.15 -25.20 -11.59
N ALA A 479 20.30 -25.18 -10.26
CA ALA A 479 20.14 -23.98 -9.45
C ALA A 479 21.15 -22.89 -9.86
N VAL A 480 22.43 -23.26 -10.00
CA VAL A 480 23.52 -22.36 -10.41
C VAL A 480 23.34 -21.85 -11.84
N SER A 481 22.78 -22.68 -12.72
CA SER A 481 22.52 -22.33 -14.13
C SER A 481 21.28 -21.42 -14.27
N ILE A 482 20.17 -21.74 -13.59
CA ILE A 482 18.94 -20.93 -13.57
C ILE A 482 19.21 -19.57 -12.92
N SER A 483 20.04 -19.51 -11.88
CA SER A 483 20.43 -18.26 -11.24
C SER A 483 21.48 -17.47 -12.03
N THR A 484 21.93 -17.97 -13.19
CA THR A 484 22.96 -17.35 -14.05
C THR A 484 24.33 -17.16 -13.39
N VAL A 485 24.62 -17.92 -12.32
CA VAL A 485 25.90 -17.82 -11.59
C VAL A 485 27.01 -18.57 -12.34
N GLY A 486 26.76 -19.82 -12.73
CA GLY A 486 27.66 -20.59 -13.60
C GLY A 486 29.07 -20.80 -13.06
N TYR A 487 29.23 -21.44 -11.90
CA TYR A 487 30.57 -21.73 -11.32
C TYR A 487 31.48 -22.56 -12.23
N GLY A 488 30.92 -23.42 -13.09
CA GLY A 488 31.67 -24.27 -14.02
C GLY A 488 32.27 -25.54 -13.39
N ASP A 489 31.90 -25.86 -12.15
CA ASP A 489 32.27 -27.08 -11.42
C ASP A 489 31.57 -28.34 -11.95
N THR A 490 30.36 -28.15 -12.48
CA THR A 490 29.56 -29.18 -13.14
C THR A 490 28.99 -28.60 -14.44
N TYR A 491 29.05 -29.35 -15.53
CA TYR A 491 28.47 -28.96 -16.82
C TYR A 491 28.23 -30.21 -17.68
N PRO A 492 27.19 -30.22 -18.54
CA PRO A 492 26.93 -31.34 -19.44
C PRO A 492 27.92 -31.37 -20.59
N GLU A 493 28.45 -32.55 -20.90
CA GLU A 493 29.43 -32.71 -21.97
C GLU A 493 28.77 -33.14 -23.27
N THR A 494 27.67 -33.90 -23.21
CA THR A 494 26.98 -34.42 -24.40
C THR A 494 26.26 -33.31 -25.17
N HIS A 495 26.07 -33.53 -26.48
CA HIS A 495 25.32 -32.60 -27.32
C HIS A 495 23.86 -32.42 -26.84
N LEU A 496 23.22 -33.49 -26.38
CA LEU A 496 21.85 -33.44 -25.85
C LEU A 496 21.79 -32.74 -24.48
N GLY A 497 22.75 -32.99 -23.58
CA GLY A 497 22.84 -32.29 -22.31
C GLY A 497 23.10 -30.80 -22.50
N ARG A 498 23.92 -30.41 -23.48
CA ARG A 498 24.12 -29.00 -23.87
C ARG A 498 22.85 -28.34 -24.42
N LEU A 499 22.01 -29.06 -25.16
CA LEU A 499 20.71 -28.57 -25.60
C LEU A 499 19.79 -28.29 -24.39
N PHE A 500 19.70 -29.23 -23.45
CA PHE A 500 18.92 -29.03 -22.23
C PHE A 500 19.50 -27.93 -21.32
N ALA A 501 20.82 -27.79 -21.27
CA ALA A 501 21.47 -26.67 -20.59
C ALA A 501 21.11 -25.32 -21.21
N PHE A 502 21.10 -25.23 -22.53
CA PHE A 502 20.67 -24.01 -23.23
C PHE A 502 19.22 -23.66 -22.89
N LEU A 503 18.31 -24.64 -22.90
CA LEU A 503 16.91 -24.44 -22.51
C LEU A 503 16.78 -24.02 -21.03
N CYS A 504 17.55 -24.63 -20.14
CA CYS A 504 17.58 -24.32 -18.71
C CYS A 504 18.03 -22.87 -18.46
N ILE A 505 19.10 -22.42 -19.12
CA ILE A 505 19.62 -21.05 -19.01
C ILE A 505 18.61 -20.04 -19.58
N ALA A 506 18.04 -20.31 -20.75
CA ALA A 506 17.03 -19.45 -21.35
C ALA A 506 15.79 -19.31 -20.43
N PHE A 507 15.32 -20.43 -19.87
CA PHE A 507 14.23 -20.45 -18.90
C PHE A 507 14.56 -19.64 -17.64
N GLY A 508 15.76 -19.80 -17.07
CA GLY A 508 16.20 -19.05 -15.89
C GLY A 508 16.27 -17.54 -16.10
N ILE A 509 16.77 -17.08 -17.25
CA ILE A 509 16.81 -15.65 -17.60
C ILE A 509 15.39 -15.06 -17.65
N ILE A 510 14.46 -15.76 -18.31
CA ILE A 510 13.06 -15.32 -18.43
C ILE A 510 12.39 -15.28 -17.05
N LEU A 511 12.55 -16.34 -16.25
CA LEU A 511 11.96 -16.44 -14.91
C LEU A 511 12.47 -15.36 -13.96
N ASN A 512 13.77 -15.06 -13.97
CA ASN A 512 14.34 -14.10 -13.03
C ASN A 512 14.01 -12.65 -13.43
N GLY A 513 13.90 -12.33 -14.72
CA GLY A 513 13.70 -10.96 -15.20
C GLY A 513 12.38 -10.32 -14.73
N MET A 514 11.27 -11.04 -14.85
CA MET A 514 9.94 -10.49 -14.59
C MET A 514 9.72 -10.08 -13.11
N PRO A 515 9.98 -10.93 -12.11
CA PRO A 515 9.71 -10.58 -10.71
C PRO A 515 10.70 -9.55 -10.15
N ILE A 516 11.95 -9.56 -10.61
CA ILE A 516 12.94 -8.54 -10.21
C ILE A 516 12.41 -7.15 -10.59
N SER A 517 11.85 -7.01 -11.80
CA SER A 517 11.26 -5.74 -12.26
C SER A 517 10.05 -5.31 -11.42
N ILE A 518 9.16 -6.24 -11.10
CA ILE A 518 7.95 -5.97 -10.31
C ILE A 518 8.35 -5.57 -8.88
N LEU A 519 9.23 -6.35 -8.24
CA LEU A 519 9.72 -6.09 -6.89
C LEU A 519 10.42 -4.73 -6.83
N TYR A 520 11.26 -4.41 -7.83
CA TYR A 520 11.94 -3.12 -7.91
C TYR A 520 10.96 -1.95 -8.03
N ASN A 521 9.96 -2.04 -8.91
CA ASN A 521 8.97 -0.97 -9.09
C ASN A 521 8.17 -0.73 -7.80
N LYS A 522 7.72 -1.79 -7.13
CA LYS A 522 7.02 -1.68 -5.84
C LYS A 522 7.92 -1.11 -4.75
N PHE A 523 9.20 -1.52 -4.72
CA PHE A 523 10.20 -0.98 -3.80
C PHE A 523 10.46 0.51 -4.02
N SER A 524 10.66 0.93 -5.26
CA SER A 524 10.91 2.34 -5.61
C SER A 524 9.75 3.25 -5.18
N ASP A 525 8.51 2.81 -5.43
CA ASP A 525 7.30 3.51 -5.02
C ASP A 525 7.21 3.64 -3.49
N TYR A 526 7.40 2.53 -2.77
CA TYR A 526 7.30 2.53 -1.32
C TYR A 526 8.42 3.35 -0.67
N TYR A 527 9.66 3.20 -1.16
CA TYR A 527 10.80 3.98 -0.70
C TYR A 527 10.57 5.48 -0.89
N SER A 528 10.06 5.89 -2.05
CA SER A 528 9.74 7.29 -2.35
C SER A 528 8.64 7.84 -1.42
N LYS A 529 7.59 7.05 -1.17
CA LYS A 529 6.51 7.40 -0.23
C LYS A 529 7.06 7.55 1.20
N LEU A 530 7.78 6.57 1.72
CA LEU A 530 8.35 6.59 3.07
C LEU A 530 9.29 7.79 3.28
N LYS A 531 10.15 8.05 2.30
CA LYS A 531 11.06 9.20 2.33
C LYS A 531 10.31 10.54 2.29
N SER A 532 9.24 10.65 1.50
CA SER A 532 8.40 11.86 1.47
C SER A 532 7.73 12.13 2.83
N TYR A 533 7.28 11.09 3.54
CA TYR A 533 6.73 11.21 4.89
C TYR A 533 7.79 11.65 5.90
N GLU A 534 8.99 11.08 5.84
CA GLU A 534 10.12 11.52 6.67
C GLU A 534 10.44 13.02 6.46
N TYR A 535 10.44 13.49 5.21
CA TYR A 535 10.61 14.92 4.94
C TYR A 535 9.49 15.80 5.50
N THR A 536 8.22 15.37 5.36
CA THR A 536 7.08 16.16 5.85
C THR A 536 7.01 16.21 7.38
N THR A 537 7.34 15.13 8.08
CA THR A 537 7.40 15.08 9.54
C THR A 537 8.53 15.97 10.08
N VAL A 538 9.72 15.92 9.48
CA VAL A 538 10.83 16.84 9.80
C VAL A 538 10.43 18.30 9.54
N ARG A 539 9.71 18.57 8.45
CA ARG A 539 9.21 19.92 8.12
C ARG A 539 8.14 20.41 9.10
N LYS A 540 7.19 19.56 9.51
CA LYS A 540 6.19 19.89 10.55
C LYS A 540 6.88 20.26 11.87
N LYS A 541 7.86 19.45 12.31
CA LYS A 541 8.61 19.67 13.57
C LYS A 541 9.50 20.91 13.56
N ARG A 542 10.07 21.29 12.41
CA ARG A 542 10.82 22.54 12.28
C ARG A 542 9.95 23.81 12.39
N GLY A 543 8.62 23.67 12.36
CA GLY A 543 7.67 24.77 12.36
C GLY A 543 7.77 25.63 11.09
N LYS A 544 6.81 26.53 10.88
CA LYS A 544 7.02 27.65 9.95
C LYS A 544 8.13 28.51 10.55
N VAL A 545 9.34 28.38 10.03
CA VAL A 545 10.43 29.30 10.39
C VAL A 545 9.93 30.70 10.06
N ASN A 546 9.68 31.54 11.08
CA ASN A 546 9.25 32.92 10.90
C ASN A 546 10.42 33.71 10.29
N PHE A 547 10.56 33.59 8.96
CA PHE A 547 11.55 34.30 8.18
C PHE A 547 11.39 35.80 8.34
N THR A 548 10.15 36.28 8.46
CA THR A 548 9.80 37.66 8.75
C THR A 548 10.35 38.12 10.11
N GLY A 549 10.20 37.32 11.16
CA GLY A 549 10.75 37.66 12.49
C GLY A 549 12.27 37.68 12.53
N ARG A 550 12.95 36.75 11.84
CA ARG A 550 14.42 36.73 11.75
C ARG A 550 14.97 37.81 10.82
N ALA A 551 14.27 38.11 9.73
CA ALA A 551 14.62 39.20 8.83
C ALA A 551 14.43 40.56 9.50
N MET A 552 13.31 40.80 10.21
CA MET A 552 13.12 42.02 11.00
C MET A 552 14.17 42.18 12.08
N LYS A 553 14.56 41.09 12.77
CA LYS A 553 15.64 41.15 13.77
C LYS A 553 16.99 41.53 13.14
N LYS A 554 17.36 40.91 12.01
CA LYS A 554 18.59 41.27 11.28
C LYS A 554 18.54 42.68 10.69
N VAL A 555 17.39 43.12 10.19
CA VAL A 555 17.20 44.49 9.70
C VAL A 555 17.33 45.48 10.87
N SER A 556 16.76 45.17 12.03
CA SER A 556 16.95 45.98 13.24
C SER A 556 18.40 46.03 13.71
N GLU A 557 19.14 44.92 13.64
CA GLU A 557 20.59 44.87 13.92
C GLU A 557 21.41 45.71 12.92
N CYS A 558 21.02 45.72 11.63
CA CYS A 558 21.67 46.58 10.62
C CYS A 558 21.32 48.07 10.78
N TYR A 559 20.13 48.40 11.27
CA TYR A 559 19.70 49.80 11.49
C TYR A 559 20.23 50.39 12.80
N THR A 560 20.56 49.56 13.79
CA THR A 560 21.02 50.04 15.11
C THR A 560 22.54 50.16 15.22
N GLY A 561 23.33 49.58 14.31
CA GLY A 561 24.76 49.88 14.21
C GLY A 561 25.61 49.58 15.45
N VAL A 562 25.10 48.84 16.44
CA VAL A 562 25.85 48.47 17.64
C VAL A 562 26.19 46.97 17.59
N PRO A 563 27.48 46.60 17.52
CA PRO A 563 27.88 45.21 17.67
C PRO A 563 27.69 44.81 19.14
N THR A 564 26.92 43.75 19.38
CA THR A 564 26.74 43.20 20.73
C THR A 564 28.04 42.58 21.23
N GLN A 565 28.90 43.40 21.84
CA GLN A 565 29.96 42.93 22.71
C GLN A 565 29.33 42.41 24.00
N TYR A 566 29.73 41.17 24.34
CA TYR A 566 29.81 40.57 25.66
C TYR A 566 29.19 41.34 26.83
N LEU A 567 28.18 40.75 27.47
CA LEU A 567 28.03 40.87 28.92
C LEU A 567 27.81 39.47 29.54
N PRO A 568 28.48 39.18 30.66
CA PRO A 568 28.65 37.85 31.24
C PRO A 568 27.42 37.44 32.07
N GLY A 569 27.33 36.15 32.36
CA GLY A 569 26.22 35.56 33.09
C GLY A 569 26.08 36.07 34.52
N HIS A 570 24.86 35.96 35.04
CA HIS A 570 24.58 35.74 36.45
C HIS A 570 23.21 35.06 36.60
N HIS A 571 23.26 33.88 37.25
CA HIS A 571 22.23 33.08 37.93
C HIS A 571 20.90 32.71 37.24
#